data_AF-A0A7C4EF04-F1
#
_entry.id   AF-A0A7C4EF04-F1
#
_cell.length_a   1.000
_cell.length_b   1.000
_cell.length_c   1.000
_cell.angle_alpha   90.00
_cell.angle_beta   90.00
_cell.angle_gamma   90.00
#
_symmetry.space_group_name_H-M   'P 1'
#
loop_
_entity.id
_entity.type
_entity.pdbx_description
1 polymer ?
#
loop_
_entity_poly.entity_id
_entity_poly.type
_entity_poly.pdbx_seq_one_letter_code
_entity_poly.pdbx_strand_id
1 'polypeptide(L)'
;MPWLAAVFSLLLMIAGWHYLFYSRAAQNLGAIEQTGVNLKRVRLRRAGGAVMMLLGIAFYAGTYTYNEHRDPRAFLAVWSAVLVLLGAIVLLALLDLRLTWKLRRQVRGQDQP
;
A
#
# COMPACT_ATOMS: atom_id res chain seq x y z
N MET A 1 -15.01 -21.21 -3.29
CA MET A 1 -14.19 -20.81 -4.46
C MET A 1 -12.76 -20.45 -3.99
N PRO A 2 -11.97 -21.42 -3.51
CA PRO A 2 -10.66 -21.14 -2.88
C PRO A 2 -9.67 -20.48 -3.85
N TRP A 3 -9.71 -20.86 -5.12
CA TRP A 3 -8.86 -20.31 -6.18
C TRP A 3 -8.93 -18.78 -6.32
N LEU A 4 -10.09 -18.16 -6.04
CA LEU A 4 -10.25 -16.71 -6.16
C LEU A 4 -9.48 -15.96 -5.07
N ALA A 5 -9.44 -16.51 -3.85
CA ALA A 5 -8.65 -15.97 -2.75
C ALA A 5 -7.14 -16.10 -3.02
N ALA A 6 -6.70 -17.20 -3.61
CA ALA A 6 -5.30 -17.37 -4.02
C ALA A 6 -4.89 -16.37 -5.10
N VAL A 7 -5.72 -16.21 -6.14
CA VAL A 7 -5.49 -15.23 -7.22
C VAL A 7 -5.42 -13.82 -6.65
N PHE A 8 -6.36 -13.43 -5.78
CA PHE A 8 -6.36 -12.13 -5.13
C PHE A 8 -5.11 -11.88 -4.28
N SER A 9 -4.68 -12.87 -3.50
CA SER A 9 -3.47 -12.80 -2.67
C SER A 9 -2.21 -12.62 -3.51
N LEU A 10 -2.11 -13.35 -4.63
CA LEU A 10 -1.01 -13.21 -5.59
C LEU A 10 -1.00 -11.82 -6.23
N LEU A 11 -2.16 -11.31 -6.66
CA LEU A 11 -2.27 -9.96 -7.22
C LEU A 11 -1.84 -8.90 -6.21
N LEU A 12 -2.23 -9.01 -4.94
CA LEU A 12 -1.79 -8.11 -3.88
C LEU A 12 -0.27 -8.14 -3.68
N MET A 13 0.33 -9.33 -3.68
CA MET A 13 1.78 -9.48 -3.59
C MET A 13 2.51 -8.85 -4.78
N ILE A 14 2.06 -9.13 -6.01
CA ILE A 14 2.66 -8.58 -7.24
C ILE A 14 2.53 -7.05 -7.26
N ALA A 15 1.34 -6.53 -6.92
CA ALA A 15 1.13 -5.09 -6.84
C ALA A 15 2.03 -4.45 -5.79
N GLY A 16 2.10 -5.02 -4.59
CA GLY A 16 2.95 -4.53 -3.51
C GLY A 16 4.43 -4.52 -3.87
N TRP A 17 4.92 -5.61 -4.48
CA TRP A 17 6.27 -5.73 -5.00
C TRP A 17 6.58 -4.62 -6.03
N HIS A 18 5.67 -4.43 -6.99
CA HIS A 18 5.82 -3.38 -8.01
C HIS A 18 5.94 -1.98 -7.37
N TYR A 19 5.12 -1.67 -6.35
CA TYR A 19 5.23 -0.40 -5.62
C TYR A 19 6.55 -0.24 -4.86
N LEU A 20 7.12 -1.34 -4.35
CA LEU A 20 8.34 -1.33 -3.56
C LEU A 20 9.60 -1.12 -4.42
N PHE A 21 9.70 -1.84 -5.54
CA PHE A 21 10.88 -1.88 -6.39
C PHE A 21 10.80 -0.98 -7.62
N TYR A 22 9.62 -0.80 -8.21
CA TYR A 22 9.44 -0.15 -9.51
C TYR A 22 8.82 1.24 -9.46
N SER A 23 8.72 1.89 -8.28
CA SER A 23 8.30 3.30 -8.20
C SER A 23 9.35 4.24 -8.84
N ARG A 24 9.39 4.28 -10.17
CA ARG A 24 10.27 5.07 -11.06
C ARG A 24 10.10 6.59 -10.93
N ALA A 25 9.14 7.06 -10.14
CA ALA A 25 8.94 8.49 -9.90
C ALA A 25 10.17 9.18 -9.26
N ALA A 26 11.00 8.45 -8.51
CA ALA A 26 12.22 8.99 -7.92
C ALA A 26 13.31 9.31 -8.97
N GLN A 27 13.36 8.56 -10.07
CA GLN A 27 14.44 8.66 -11.05
C GLN A 27 14.18 9.73 -12.11
N ASN A 28 12.93 10.02 -12.47
CA ASN A 28 12.59 10.93 -13.57
C ASN A 28 12.23 12.37 -13.15
N LEU A 29 12.02 12.66 -11.86
CA LEU A 29 11.60 14.00 -11.40
C LEU A 29 12.69 14.77 -10.64
N GLY A 30 13.85 14.15 -10.37
CA GLY A 30 14.96 14.79 -9.67
C GLY A 30 15.55 16.02 -10.40
N ALA A 31 15.26 16.17 -11.69
CA ALA A 31 15.75 17.29 -12.51
C ALA A 31 14.86 18.55 -12.45
N ILE A 32 13.61 18.47 -11.96
CA ILE A 32 12.62 19.58 -12.12
C ILE A 32 11.84 19.90 -10.82
N GLU A 33 11.68 18.95 -9.89
CA GLU A 33 10.80 19.11 -8.71
C GLU A 33 11.58 19.15 -7.38
N GLN A 34 11.12 19.94 -6.39
CA GLN A 34 11.73 20.04 -5.06
C GLN A 34 11.98 18.64 -4.45
N THR A 35 13.26 18.29 -4.33
CA THR A 35 13.76 16.94 -4.02
C THR A 35 13.12 16.35 -2.75
N GLY A 36 12.81 17.19 -1.76
CA GLY A 36 12.22 16.76 -0.48
C GLY A 36 10.79 16.23 -0.57
N VAL A 37 9.95 16.74 -1.48
CA VAL A 37 8.54 16.30 -1.57
C VAL A 37 8.40 15.02 -2.38
N ASN A 38 9.18 14.89 -3.45
CA ASN A 38 9.24 13.66 -4.24
C ASN A 38 9.73 12.48 -3.37
N LEU A 39 10.75 12.69 -2.53
CA LEU A 39 11.23 11.66 -1.59
C LEU A 39 10.15 11.17 -0.63
N LYS A 40 9.29 12.08 -0.13
CA LYS A 40 8.18 11.70 0.77
C LYS A 40 7.13 10.85 0.04
N ARG A 41 6.73 11.21 -1.19
CA ARG A 41 5.83 10.40 -2.02
C ARG A 41 6.38 8.99 -2.27
N VAL A 42 7.66 8.89 -2.61
CA VAL A 42 8.31 7.61 -2.89
C VAL A 42 8.33 6.72 -1.65
N ARG A 43 8.68 7.27 -0.48
CA ARG A 43 8.63 6.53 0.80
C ARG A 43 7.22 6.06 1.12
N LEU A 44 6.20 6.91 0.90
CA LEU A 44 4.80 6.58 1.17
C LEU A 44 4.30 5.45 0.26
N ARG A 45 4.67 5.49 -1.03
CA ARG A 45 4.35 4.42 -2.00
C ARG A 45 5.04 3.10 -1.67
N ARG A 46 6.32 3.14 -1.27
CA ARG A 46 7.06 1.95 -0.83
C ARG A 46 6.46 1.34 0.43
N ALA A 47 6.09 2.17 1.41
CA ALA A 47 5.40 1.71 2.60
C ALA A 47 4.05 1.08 2.25
N GLY A 48 3.27 1.70 1.37
CA GLY A 48 2.02 1.12 0.84
C GLY A 48 2.24 -0.23 0.18
N GLY A 49 3.27 -0.35 -0.67
CA GLY A 49 3.64 -1.61 -1.31
C GLY A 49 4.00 -2.71 -0.31
N ALA A 50 4.74 -2.38 0.75
CA ALA A 50 5.09 -3.33 1.80
C ALA A 50 3.84 -3.83 2.55
N VAL A 51 2.92 -2.93 2.88
CA VAL A 51 1.65 -3.28 3.54
C VAL A 51 0.78 -4.15 2.62
N MET A 52 0.75 -3.89 1.31
CA MET A 52 0.03 -4.72 0.33
C MET A 52 0.62 -6.15 0.24
N MET A 53 1.95 -6.30 0.27
CA MET A 53 2.58 -7.63 0.31
C MET A 53 2.21 -8.39 1.59
N LEU A 54 2.30 -7.73 2.75
CA LEU A 54 1.91 -8.33 4.03
C LEU A 54 0.42 -8.73 4.03
N LEU A 55 -0.44 -7.91 3.43
CA LEU A 55 -1.87 -8.21 3.28
C LEU A 55 -2.07 -9.46 2.41
N GLY A 56 -1.38 -9.59 1.29
CA GLY A 56 -1.44 -10.79 0.44
C GLY A 56 -1.05 -12.06 1.20
N ILE A 57 0.01 -12.01 2.00
CA ILE A 57 0.46 -13.14 2.84
C ILE A 57 -0.59 -13.48 3.91
N ALA A 58 -1.09 -12.47 4.63
CA ALA A 58 -2.08 -12.67 5.67
C ALA A 58 -3.41 -13.24 5.11
N PHE A 59 -3.82 -12.77 3.94
CA PHE A 59 -5.04 -13.23 3.27
C PHE A 59 -4.90 -14.68 2.79
N TYR A 60 -3.75 -15.05 2.23
CA TYR A 60 -3.44 -16.43 1.88
C TYR A 60 -3.45 -17.34 3.12
N ALA A 61 -2.77 -16.93 4.19
CA ALA A 61 -2.72 -17.69 5.43
C ALA A 61 -4.13 -17.88 6.05
N GLY A 62 -4.95 -16.83 6.06
CA GLY A 62 -6.31 -16.88 6.60
C GLY A 62 -7.29 -17.74 5.82
N THR A 63 -6.99 -18.01 4.54
CA THR A 63 -7.87 -18.78 3.65
C THR A 63 -7.40 -20.22 3.41
N TYR A 64 -6.10 -20.50 3.55
CA TYR A 64 -5.52 -21.82 3.26
C TYR A 64 -4.82 -22.50 4.45
N THR A 65 -4.38 -21.75 5.46
CA THR A 65 -3.57 -22.31 6.57
C THR A 65 -4.39 -22.54 7.84
N TYR A 66 -5.32 -21.66 8.16
CA TYR A 66 -6.07 -21.73 9.42
C TYR A 66 -7.52 -22.16 9.21
N ASN A 67 -7.88 -23.33 9.74
CA ASN A 67 -9.26 -23.80 9.81
C ASN A 67 -9.91 -23.27 11.10
N GLU A 68 -11.04 -22.57 10.96
CA GLU A 68 -11.83 -21.97 12.05
C GLU A 68 -12.13 -22.98 13.18
N HIS A 69 -12.32 -24.25 12.84
CA HIS A 69 -12.70 -25.30 13.78
C HIS A 69 -11.52 -25.86 14.60
N ARG A 70 -10.28 -25.64 14.17
CA ARG A 70 -9.09 -26.19 14.82
C ARG A 70 -8.44 -25.19 15.77
N ASP A 71 -8.40 -23.90 15.39
CA ASP A 71 -7.80 -22.83 16.19
C ASP A 71 -8.51 -21.48 15.99
N PRO A 72 -9.60 -21.21 16.76
CA PRO A 72 -10.39 -19.98 16.61
C PRO A 72 -9.59 -18.71 16.98
N ARG A 73 -8.61 -18.82 17.89
CA ARG A 73 -7.74 -17.68 18.26
C ARG A 73 -6.82 -17.29 17.11
N ALA A 74 -6.22 -18.26 16.42
CA ALA A 74 -5.36 -17.99 15.27
C ALA A 74 -6.16 -17.41 14.11
N PHE A 75 -7.36 -17.94 13.87
CA PHE A 75 -8.30 -17.40 12.89
C PHE A 75 -8.61 -15.92 13.17
N LEU A 76 -9.04 -15.59 14.40
CA LEU A 76 -9.31 -14.21 14.80
C LEU A 76 -8.08 -13.30 14.68
N ALA A 77 -6.90 -13.78 15.06
CA ALA A 77 -5.66 -13.01 14.97
C ALA A 77 -5.31 -12.66 13.52
N VAL A 78 -5.44 -13.61 12.58
CA VAL A 78 -5.15 -13.39 11.16
C VAL A 78 -6.15 -12.41 10.55
N TRP A 79 -7.45 -12.57 10.81
CA TRP A 79 -8.45 -11.64 10.27
C TRP A 79 -8.35 -10.24 10.88
N SER A 80 -7.99 -10.15 12.16
CA SER A 80 -7.68 -8.86 12.80
C SER A 80 -6.47 -8.20 12.12
N ALA A 81 -5.42 -8.97 11.83
CA ALA A 81 -4.26 -8.45 11.09
C ALA A 81 -4.64 -7.98 9.68
N VAL A 82 -5.49 -8.72 8.95
CA VAL A 82 -6.02 -8.31 7.65
C VAL A 82 -6.76 -6.96 7.74
N LEU A 83 -7.64 -6.78 8.74
CA LEU A 83 -8.36 -5.52 8.95
C LEU A 83 -7.42 -4.36 9.28
N VAL A 84 -6.42 -4.59 10.14
CA VAL A 84 -5.40 -3.60 10.48
C VAL A 84 -4.58 -3.20 9.25
N LEU A 85 -4.17 -4.16 8.43
CA LEU A 85 -3.41 -3.91 7.20
C LEU A 85 -4.27 -3.13 6.18
N LEU A 86 -5.56 -3.47 6.03
CA LEU A 86 -6.49 -2.69 5.21
C LEU A 86 -6.61 -1.25 5.72
N GLY A 87 -6.79 -1.05 7.03
CA GLY A 87 -6.80 0.28 7.63
C GLY A 87 -5.51 1.05 7.36
N ALA A 88 -4.35 0.41 7.46
CA ALA A 88 -3.07 1.01 7.13
C ALA A 88 -2.97 1.43 5.66
N ILE A 89 -3.44 0.62 4.71
CA ILE A 89 -3.49 0.99 3.28
C ILE A 89 -4.36 2.23 3.07
N VAL A 90 -5.55 2.28 3.69
CA VAL A 90 -6.45 3.44 3.59
C VAL A 90 -5.78 4.69 4.17
N LEU A 91 -5.16 4.60 5.34
CA LEU A 91 -4.44 5.74 5.94
C LEU A 91 -3.29 6.23 5.05
N LEU A 92 -2.50 5.31 4.49
CA LEU A 92 -1.42 5.67 3.56
C LEU A 92 -1.97 6.32 2.28
N ALA A 93 -3.09 5.83 1.75
CA ALA A 93 -3.76 6.42 0.59
C ALA A 93 -4.28 7.84 0.88
N LEU A 94 -4.86 8.07 2.06
CA LEU A 94 -5.30 9.41 2.49
C LEU A 94 -4.12 10.38 2.65
N LEU A 95 -3.00 9.90 3.19
CA LEU A 95 -1.78 10.70 3.29
C LEU A 95 -1.21 11.06 1.91
N ASP A 96 -1.25 10.13 0.94
CA ASP A 96 -0.82 10.39 -0.44
C ASP A 96 -1.74 11.42 -1.12
N LEU A 97 -3.05 11.32 -0.88
CA LEU A 97 -4.05 12.28 -1.38
C LEU A 97 -3.80 13.67 -0.78
N ARG A 98 -3.60 13.76 0.54
CA ARG A 98 -3.32 15.02 1.23
C ARG A 98 -2.03 15.67 0.72
N LEU A 99 -0.98 14.88 0.52
CA LEU A 99 0.29 15.36 -0.04
C LEU A 99 0.10 15.87 -1.47
N THR A 100 -0.69 15.15 -2.28
CA THR A 100 -1.03 15.55 -3.65
C THR A 100 -1.83 16.84 -3.69
N TRP A 101 -2.81 17.00 -2.81
CA TRP A 101 -3.60 18.23 -2.71
C TRP A 101 -2.76 19.42 -2.25
N LYS A 102 -1.87 19.23 -1.27
CA LYS A 102 -0.94 20.27 -0.81
C LYS A 102 -0.05 20.76 -1.96
N LEU A 103 0.49 19.84 -2.76
CA LEU A 103 1.32 20.19 -3.92
C LEU A 103 0.53 20.98 -4.97
N ARG A 104 -0.67 20.51 -5.31
CA ARG A 104 -1.55 21.18 -6.29
C ARG A 104 -1.89 22.61 -5.88
N ARG A 105 -2.06 22.87 -4.58
CA ARG A 105 -2.30 24.24 -4.05
C ARG A 105 -1.07 25.14 -4.20
N GLN A 106 0.13 24.60 -3.99
CA GLN A 106 1.38 25.37 -4.12
C GLN A 106 1.67 25.75 -5.56
N VAL A 107 1.48 24.83 -6.51
CA VAL A 107 1.65 25.11 -7.95
C VAL A 107 0.66 26.18 -8.42
N ARG A 108 -0.63 26.05 -8.09
CA ARG A 108 -1.64 27.07 -8.44
C ARG A 108 -1.40 28.46 -7.85
N GLY A 109 -0.67 28.56 -6.74
CA GLY A 109 -0.32 29.85 -6.12
C GLY A 109 0.90 30.53 -6.73
N GLN A 110 1.72 29.80 -7.51
CA GLN A 110 2.88 30.36 -8.22
C GLN A 110 2.53 30.83 -9.65
N ASP A 111 1.41 30.36 -10.21
CA ASP A 111 0.92 30.77 -11.54
C ASP A 111 0.07 32.06 -11.52
N GLN A 112 0.02 32.79 -10.40
CA GLN A 112 -0.59 34.12 -10.37
C GLN A 112 0.52 35.17 -10.56
N PRO A 113 0.49 35.96 -11.66
CA PRO A 113 1.49 37.00 -11.94
C PRO A 113 1.41 38.18 -10.97
#